data_AF-A0A0Q4DJ41-F1
#
_entry.id   AF-A0A0Q4DJ41-F1
#
_cell.length_a   1.000
_cell.length_b   1.000
_cell.length_c   1.000
_cell.angle_alpha   90.00
_cell.angle_beta   90.00
_cell.angle_gamma   90.00
#
_symmetry.space_group_name_H-M   'P 1'
#
loop_
_entity.id
_entity.type
_entity.pdbx_description
1 polymer ?
#
loop_
_entity_poly.entity_id
_entity_poly.type
_entity_poly.pdbx_seq_one_letter_code
_entity_poly.pdbx_strand_id
1 'polypeptide(L)'
;MAKHKKQKPKSRKAGVSTLRTVALGAAGLAVGLFGVLLARRRAPSEGHAAPDLALDKPHPTSTDRAPDAFRPDPTAPVPAAEREALRPATGPVPSMVEPRGSMASQTGA
;
A
#
# COMPACT_ATOMS: atom_id res chain seq x y z
N MET A 1 -82.92 -6.65 -38.55
CA MET A 1 -81.71 -7.47 -38.77
C MET A 1 -80.46 -6.63 -38.49
N ALA A 2 -79.87 -6.73 -37.29
CA ALA A 2 -78.65 -5.99 -36.94
C ALA A 2 -77.46 -6.95 -36.88
N LYS A 3 -76.42 -6.70 -37.69
CA LYS A 3 -75.18 -7.51 -37.74
C LYS A 3 -74.22 -7.03 -36.65
N HIS A 4 -73.91 -7.88 -35.67
CA HIS A 4 -72.88 -7.60 -34.67
C HIS A 4 -71.47 -7.78 -35.28
N LYS A 5 -70.70 -6.68 -35.35
CA LYS A 5 -69.29 -6.67 -35.76
C LYS A 5 -68.41 -6.95 -34.54
N LYS A 6 -67.78 -8.13 -34.48
CA LYS A 6 -66.86 -8.50 -33.38
C LYS A 6 -65.55 -7.71 -33.51
N GLN A 7 -65.22 -6.88 -32.49
CA GLN A 7 -63.91 -6.24 -32.41
C GLN A 7 -62.85 -7.24 -31.93
N LYS A 8 -61.70 -7.29 -32.63
CA LYS A 8 -60.55 -8.09 -32.22
C LYS A 8 -59.74 -7.34 -31.14
N PRO A 9 -59.26 -8.01 -30.07
CA PRO A 9 -58.46 -7.35 -29.04
C PRO A 9 -57.08 -6.98 -29.59
N LYS A 10 -56.70 -5.71 -29.47
CA LYS A 10 -55.35 -5.22 -29.78
C LYS A 10 -54.36 -5.77 -28.75
N SER A 11 -53.34 -6.50 -29.22
CA SER A 11 -52.25 -7.04 -28.40
C SER A 11 -51.48 -5.90 -27.71
N ARG A 12 -51.48 -5.89 -26.37
CA ARG A 12 -50.74 -4.92 -25.56
C ARG A 12 -49.25 -5.29 -25.52
N LYS A 13 -48.41 -4.54 -26.23
CA LYS A 13 -46.93 -4.61 -26.14
C LYS A 13 -46.45 -3.85 -24.90
N ALA A 14 -46.70 -4.37 -23.70
CA ALA A 14 -46.33 -3.69 -22.44
C ALA A 14 -45.26 -4.43 -21.62
N GLY A 15 -44.68 -5.52 -22.12
CA GLY A 15 -43.75 -6.38 -21.35
C GLY A 15 -42.31 -6.45 -21.86
N VAL A 16 -41.93 -5.68 -22.89
CA VAL A 16 -40.64 -5.88 -23.60
C VAL A 16 -39.55 -4.90 -23.14
N SER A 17 -39.88 -3.78 -22.48
CA SER A 17 -38.87 -2.78 -22.08
C SER A 17 -38.18 -3.09 -20.75
N THR A 18 -38.85 -3.70 -19.77
CA THR A 18 -38.29 -3.99 -18.44
C THR A 18 -37.37 -5.20 -18.40
N LEU A 19 -37.60 -6.23 -19.24
CA LEU A 19 -36.66 -7.37 -19.30
C LEU A 19 -35.32 -6.99 -19.95
N ARG A 20 -35.33 -6.05 -20.90
CA ARG A 20 -34.11 -5.66 -21.62
C ARG A 20 -33.17 -4.80 -20.77
N THR A 21 -33.71 -3.92 -19.93
CA THR A 21 -32.91 -3.07 -19.03
C THR A 21 -32.26 -3.86 -17.89
N VAL A 22 -32.98 -4.84 -17.32
CA VAL A 22 -32.42 -5.73 -16.28
C VAL A 22 -31.35 -6.66 -16.84
N ALA A 23 -31.55 -7.20 -18.05
CA ALA A 23 -30.54 -8.05 -18.71
C ALA A 23 -29.25 -7.28 -19.05
N LEU A 24 -29.36 -6.02 -19.51
CA LEU A 24 -28.19 -5.16 -19.76
C LEU A 24 -27.47 -4.74 -18.47
N GLY A 25 -28.21 -4.45 -17.39
CA GLY A 25 -27.62 -4.11 -16.10
C GLY A 25 -26.87 -5.27 -15.43
N ALA A 26 -27.44 -6.47 -15.48
CA ALA A 26 -26.81 -7.67 -14.92
C ALA A 26 -25.56 -8.10 -15.72
N ALA A 27 -25.60 -7.98 -17.06
CA ALA A 27 -24.45 -8.28 -17.90
C ALA A 27 -23.29 -7.30 -17.67
N GLY A 28 -23.58 -6.00 -17.52
CA GLY A 28 -22.57 -4.98 -17.22
C GLY A 28 -21.83 -5.21 -15.89
N LEU A 29 -22.56 -5.59 -14.84
CA LEU A 29 -21.96 -5.93 -13.53
C LEU A 29 -21.08 -7.18 -13.60
N ALA A 30 -21.52 -8.22 -14.31
CA ALA A 30 -20.74 -9.45 -14.45
C ALA A 30 -19.43 -9.21 -15.22
N VAL A 31 -19.48 -8.45 -16.32
CA VAL A 31 -18.29 -8.11 -17.11
C VAL A 31 -17.36 -7.19 -16.33
N GLY A 32 -17.90 -6.20 -15.60
CA GLY A 32 -17.12 -5.30 -14.76
C GLY A 32 -16.37 -6.05 -13.64
N LEU A 33 -17.05 -6.92 -12.90
CA LEU A 33 -16.44 -7.73 -11.84
C LEU A 33 -15.39 -8.70 -12.38
N PHE A 34 -15.68 -9.34 -13.52
CA PHE A 34 -14.72 -10.23 -14.17
C PHE A 34 -13.49 -9.48 -14.69
N GLY A 35 -13.68 -8.28 -15.25
CA GLY A 35 -12.59 -7.40 -15.69
C GLY A 35 -11.68 -6.98 -14.53
N VAL A 36 -12.25 -6.59 -13.39
CA VAL A 36 -11.48 -6.23 -12.18
C VAL A 36 -10.70 -7.44 -11.63
N LEU A 37 -11.31 -8.63 -11.61
CA LEU A 37 -10.63 -9.85 -11.20
C LEU A 37 -9.45 -10.18 -12.13
N LEU A 38 -9.63 -10.03 -13.44
CA LEU A 38 -8.60 -10.30 -14.43
C LEU A 38 -7.46 -9.27 -14.38
N ALA A 39 -7.79 -7.99 -14.14
CA ALA A 39 -6.81 -6.92 -13.96
C ALA A 39 -5.97 -7.15 -12.70
N ARG A 40 -6.59 -7.55 -11.57
CA ARG A 40 -5.86 -7.91 -10.34
C ARG A 40 -4.91 -9.09 -10.52
N ARG A 41 -5.26 -10.06 -11.37
CA ARG A 41 -4.39 -11.19 -11.72
C ARG A 41 -3.22 -10.82 -12.62
N ARG A 42 -3.36 -9.74 -13.40
CA ARG A 42 -2.35 -9.25 -14.34
C ARG A 42 -1.53 -8.07 -13.82
N ALA A 43 -1.84 -7.57 -12.63
CA ALA A 43 -1.03 -6.54 -12.00
C ALA A 43 0.40 -7.07 -11.89
N PRO A 44 1.38 -6.48 -12.60
CA PRO A 44 2.76 -6.91 -12.48
C PRO A 44 3.18 -6.70 -11.03
N SER A 45 3.68 -7.75 -10.38
CA SER A 45 4.38 -7.58 -9.12
C SER A 45 5.69 -6.87 -9.42
N GLU A 46 5.68 -5.55 -9.37
CA GLU A 46 6.91 -4.77 -9.47
C GLU A 46 7.77 -5.06 -8.23
N GLY A 47 9.06 -5.36 -8.46
CA GLY A 47 10.01 -5.74 -7.42
C GLY A 47 10.38 -7.23 -7.43
N HIS A 48 11.59 -7.53 -6.94
CA HIS A 48 12.01 -8.90 -6.70
C HIS A 48 11.42 -9.38 -5.38
N ALA A 49 11.12 -10.68 -5.30
CA ALA A 49 10.85 -11.28 -4.00
C ALA A 49 12.05 -10.99 -3.09
N ALA A 50 11.79 -10.43 -1.91
CA ALA A 50 12.74 -10.32 -0.81
C ALA A 50 12.46 -11.49 0.14
N PRO A 51 12.92 -12.72 -0.19
CA PRO A 51 12.61 -13.92 0.56
C PRO A 51 13.16 -13.90 2.00
N ASP A 52 14.03 -12.93 2.32
CA ASP A 52 14.63 -12.64 3.62
C ASP A 52 13.80 -11.67 4.49
N LEU A 53 12.96 -10.83 3.86
CA LEU A 53 12.10 -9.85 4.53
C LEU A 53 10.61 -10.24 4.52
N ALA A 54 10.30 -11.47 4.08
CA ALA A 54 8.92 -11.96 4.07
C ALA A 54 8.38 -12.05 5.51
N LEU A 55 7.20 -11.45 5.75
CA LEU A 55 6.54 -11.37 7.07
C LEU A 55 6.37 -12.75 7.75
N ASP A 56 6.16 -13.79 6.95
CA ASP A 56 5.87 -15.13 7.44
C ASP A 56 7.14 -15.97 7.71
N LYS A 57 8.33 -15.38 7.54
CA LYS A 57 9.60 -16.08 7.74
C LYS A 57 10.34 -15.58 8.97
N PRO A 58 10.97 -16.49 9.73
CA PRO A 58 11.87 -16.09 10.80
C PRO A 58 13.02 -15.29 10.21
N HIS A 59 13.26 -14.09 10.76
CA HIS A 59 14.40 -13.28 10.36
C HIS A 59 15.70 -13.94 10.86
N PRO A 60 16.77 -13.92 10.05
CA PRO A 60 18.07 -14.44 10.48
C PRO A 60 18.57 -13.63 11.68
N THR A 61 18.83 -14.34 12.77
CA THR A 61 19.43 -13.81 13.99
C THR A 61 20.94 -13.63 13.82
N SER A 62 21.62 -13.04 14.80
CA SER A 62 23.08 -12.86 14.75
C SER A 62 23.84 -14.19 14.63
N THR A 63 23.23 -15.30 15.09
CA THR A 63 23.79 -16.64 14.98
C THR A 63 23.59 -17.29 13.61
N ASP A 64 22.74 -16.73 12.74
CA ASP A 64 22.43 -17.32 11.44
C ASP A 64 23.30 -16.75 10.30
N ARG A 65 24.02 -15.65 10.54
CA ARG A 65 24.73 -14.90 9.50
C ARG A 65 26.09 -15.51 9.09
N ALA A 66 26.78 -16.19 10.01
CA ALA A 66 28.11 -16.75 9.76
C ALA A 66 28.43 -17.90 10.74
N PRO A 67 29.33 -18.84 10.41
CA PRO A 67 29.88 -19.79 11.37
C PRO A 67 30.59 -19.07 12.53
N ASP A 68 30.57 -19.66 13.74
CA ASP A 68 31.07 -19.02 14.97
C ASP A 68 32.48 -18.41 14.81
N ALA A 69 33.40 -19.13 14.14
CA ALA A 69 34.79 -18.71 13.95
C ALA A 69 34.97 -17.46 13.06
N PHE A 70 33.96 -17.10 12.27
CA PHE A 70 33.99 -15.93 11.37
C PHE A 70 33.11 -14.79 11.87
N ARG A 71 32.52 -14.92 13.06
CA ARG A 71 31.72 -13.84 13.63
C ARG A 71 32.65 -12.81 14.26
N PRO A 72 32.43 -11.50 14.00
CA PRO A 72 33.05 -10.48 14.82
C PRO A 72 32.57 -10.66 16.25
N ASP A 73 33.49 -10.67 17.21
CA ASP A 73 33.17 -10.78 18.62
C ASP A 73 32.37 -9.54 19.06
N PRO A 74 31.09 -9.70 19.47
CA PRO A 74 30.26 -8.56 19.86
C PRO A 74 30.71 -7.93 21.19
N THR A 75 31.57 -8.61 21.95
CA THR A 75 32.10 -8.14 23.24
C THR A 75 33.51 -7.56 23.12
N ALA A 76 34.11 -7.58 21.92
CA ALA A 76 35.43 -7.01 21.71
C ALA A 76 35.44 -5.51 22.05
N PRO A 77 36.36 -5.06 22.91
CA PRO A 77 36.43 -3.66 23.29
C PRO A 77 36.91 -2.81 22.11
N VAL A 78 36.30 -1.64 21.93
CA VAL A 78 36.79 -0.65 20.95
C VAL A 78 38.16 -0.12 21.40
N PRO A 79 39.20 -0.16 20.52
CA PRO A 79 40.52 0.40 20.79
C PRO A 79 40.47 1.87 21.22
N ALA A 80 41.39 2.29 22.09
CA ALA A 80 41.44 3.67 22.59
C ALA A 80 41.60 4.71 21.45
N ALA A 81 42.39 4.38 20.42
CA ALA A 81 42.59 5.25 19.26
C ALA A 81 41.32 5.45 18.42
N GLU A 82 40.43 4.46 18.36
CA GLU A 82 39.20 4.50 17.57
C GLU A 82 38.01 5.10 18.34
N ARG A 83 38.11 5.10 19.69
CA ARG A 83 37.06 5.59 20.57
C ARG A 83 36.68 7.04 20.33
N GLU A 84 37.67 7.90 20.08
CA GLU A 84 37.43 9.32 19.81
C GLU A 84 36.67 9.54 18.50
N ALA A 85 36.94 8.73 17.48
CA ALA A 85 36.24 8.81 16.19
C ALA A 85 34.77 8.38 16.28
N LEU A 86 34.45 7.49 17.21
CA LEU A 86 33.08 7.02 17.46
C LEU A 86 32.32 7.88 18.48
N ARG A 87 32.93 8.95 18.99
CA ARG A 87 32.25 9.84 19.94
C ARG A 87 31.03 10.46 19.25
N PRO A 88 29.85 10.47 19.89
CA PRO A 88 28.70 11.18 19.36
C PRO A 88 29.06 12.62 19.02
N ALA A 89 28.54 13.11 17.90
CA ALA A 89 28.67 14.52 17.52
C ALA A 89 27.80 15.38 18.45
N THR A 90 28.28 15.62 19.66
CA THR A 90 27.63 16.45 20.69
C THR A 90 27.82 17.96 20.44
N GLY A 91 28.25 18.34 19.25
CA GLY A 91 28.32 19.75 18.86
C GLY A 91 26.91 20.34 18.75
N PRO A 92 26.78 21.67 18.79
CA PRO A 92 25.51 22.32 18.49
C PRO A 92 25.03 21.87 17.11
N VAL A 93 23.75 21.54 17.00
CA VAL A 93 23.13 21.16 15.72
C VAL A 93 23.37 22.31 14.74
N PRO A 94 23.99 22.08 13.57
CA PRO A 94 24.11 23.12 12.56
C PRO A 94 22.69 23.55 12.16
N SER A 95 22.34 24.79 12.50
CA SER A 95 21.02 25.36 12.29
C SER A 95 21.18 26.66 11.51
N MET A 96 20.38 26.83 10.45
CA MET A 96 20.22 28.12 9.76
C MET A 96 19.24 29.05 10.48
N VAL A 97 18.59 28.57 11.54
CA VAL A 97 17.59 29.29 12.32
C VAL A 97 18.18 29.60 13.69
N GLU A 98 18.00 30.85 14.10
CA GLU A 98 18.40 31.34 15.41
C GLU A 98 17.74 30.52 16.55
N PRO A 99 18.49 30.12 17.60
CA PRO A 99 17.94 29.41 18.74
C PRO A 99 16.79 30.18 19.40
N ARG A 100 15.68 29.51 19.70
CA ARG A 100 14.57 30.13 20.43
C ARG A 100 15.08 30.67 21.77
N GLY A 101 14.89 31.97 22.00
CA GLY A 101 15.27 32.65 23.25
C GLY A 101 16.45 33.61 23.14
N SER A 102 17.18 33.65 22.02
CA SER A 102 18.30 34.60 21.84
C SER A 102 17.88 36.07 21.90
N MET A 103 16.67 36.40 21.44
CA MET A 103 16.10 37.76 21.49
C MET A 103 15.84 38.25 22.93
N ALA A 104 15.53 37.35 23.87
CA ALA A 104 15.28 37.71 25.27
C ALA A 104 16.58 38.09 26.01
N SER A 105 17.72 37.56 25.58
CA SER A 105 19.04 37.88 26.15
C SER A 105 19.61 39.21 25.65
N GLN A 106 19.04 39.80 24.60
CA GLN A 106 19.56 41.01 23.95
C GLN A 106 18.91 42.31 24.45
N THR A 107 17.80 42.23 25.18
CA THR A 107 17.00 43.39 25.64
C THR A 107 17.15 43.72 27.13
N GLY A 108 18.13 43.10 27.81
CA GLY A 108 18.49 43.42 29.20
C GLY A 108 19.78 44.23 29.28
N ALA A 109 19.71 45.53 28.99
CA ALA A 109 20.74 46.53 29.30
C ALA A 109 20.06 47.83 29.72
#